data_AF-A0A833Z701-F1
#
_entry.id   AF-A0A833Z701-F1
#
_cell.length_a   1.000
_cell.length_b   1.000
_cell.length_c   1.000
_cell.angle_alpha   90.00
_cell.angle_beta   90.00
_cell.angle_gamma   90.00
#
_symmetry.space_group_name_H-M   'P 1'
#
loop_
_entity.id
_entity.type
_entity.pdbx_description
1 polymer ?
#
loop_
_entity_poly.entity_id
_entity_poly.type
_entity_poly.pdbx_seq_one_letter_code
_entity_poly.pdbx_strand_id
1 'polypeptide(L)'
;MVPVDAPNPYRSENCLCVQNILKLMQEKETGLNVFLLDMCRKRNDYDDTIPILDALKVTANIVFGYATCQGAEAFEIQHSGLANGIFMKFLKDRLLEDKKITVLLDEVAEDMGKCHLTKGKQALEIRSSLSEKRALTDPIQGTAHSAESLVRNLQWAKAHELPESMCLRFQCGVQVQLGFAAEFSNVMVIYTSIVHKPPDIMMCDAYVTDFPLDLDIDPKDANKGTPEETGSYLVSKELPKHCLYTRLSSLQKLKEQLIFTVCLSYQYSGLEDTIEEKQEVNVGKPLIAKLDIHRGSGRNTCFQTCVMCNGPYPSSAPAPAGLYHPSQDSFLGVYHSHLGDSGSSVPPSDSCHCSRTADAFISSHHAHRYSSPFGGSNVPVETTDEIPFNFSDGLRISEK
;
A
#
# COMPACT_ATOMS: atom_id res chain seq x y z
N MET A 1 -12.70 14.32 -2.57
CA MET A 1 -11.74 13.66 -3.47
C MET A 1 -12.56 12.84 -4.46
N VAL A 2 -12.34 13.04 -5.75
CA VAL A 2 -13.12 12.42 -6.83
C VAL A 2 -12.36 11.17 -7.32
N PRO A 3 -12.93 9.96 -7.19
CA PRO A 3 -12.35 8.72 -7.71
C PRO A 3 -12.27 8.69 -9.25
N VAL A 4 -11.45 7.79 -9.79
CA VAL A 4 -11.25 7.62 -11.25
C VAL A 4 -12.47 7.03 -11.97
N ASP A 5 -13.35 6.35 -11.25
CA ASP A 5 -14.59 5.74 -11.73
C ASP A 5 -15.83 6.63 -11.49
N ALA A 6 -15.63 7.88 -11.02
CA ALA A 6 -16.72 8.81 -10.82
C ALA A 6 -17.47 9.09 -12.16
N PRO A 7 -18.81 9.11 -12.16
CA PRO A 7 -19.59 9.37 -13.37
C PRO A 7 -19.48 10.83 -13.81
N ASN A 8 -19.95 11.13 -15.03
CA ASN A 8 -20.09 12.51 -15.51
C ASN A 8 -21.57 12.82 -15.80
N PRO A 9 -22.25 13.68 -15.01
CA PRO A 9 -21.73 14.38 -13.82
C PRO A 9 -21.63 13.47 -12.57
N TYR A 10 -20.82 13.87 -11.59
CA TYR A 10 -20.72 13.22 -10.28
C TYR A 10 -21.30 14.08 -9.15
N ARG A 11 -21.62 13.42 -8.04
CA ARG A 11 -22.15 14.01 -6.79
C ARG A 11 -21.35 13.53 -5.58
N SER A 12 -21.71 13.99 -4.38
CA SER A 12 -20.99 13.67 -3.13
C SER A 12 -20.97 12.18 -2.81
N GLU A 13 -22.02 11.42 -3.15
CA GLU A 13 -22.08 9.96 -2.93
C GLU A 13 -21.03 9.17 -3.73
N ASN A 14 -20.54 9.74 -4.83
CA ASN A 14 -19.49 9.13 -5.67
C ASN A 14 -18.08 9.50 -5.17
N CYS A 15 -17.97 10.32 -4.13
CA CYS A 15 -16.72 10.96 -3.70
C CYS A 15 -16.37 10.65 -2.25
N LEU A 16 -15.11 10.89 -1.88
CA LEU A 16 -14.67 10.80 -0.49
C LEU A 16 -14.60 12.19 0.15
N CYS A 17 -15.33 12.38 1.25
CA CYS A 17 -15.31 13.59 2.06
C CYS A 17 -14.13 13.57 3.05
N VAL A 18 -13.22 14.55 2.94
CA VAL A 18 -12.01 14.62 3.78
C VAL A 18 -12.35 14.86 5.25
N GLN A 19 -13.40 15.62 5.54
CA GLN A 19 -13.85 15.88 6.91
C GLN A 19 -14.34 14.60 7.61
N ASN A 20 -14.95 13.66 6.88
CA ASN A 20 -15.31 12.34 7.43
C ASN A 20 -14.06 11.53 7.79
N ILE A 21 -13.02 11.58 6.95
CA ILE A 21 -11.74 10.91 7.23
C ILE A 21 -11.11 11.50 8.50
N LEU A 22 -11.07 12.83 8.61
CA LEU A 22 -10.56 13.51 9.80
C LEU A 22 -11.32 13.10 11.07
N LYS A 23 -12.65 13.01 11.02
CA LYS A 23 -13.45 12.54 12.17
C LYS A 23 -13.01 11.14 12.62
N LEU A 24 -12.86 10.20 11.69
CA LEU A 24 -12.39 8.84 11.98
C LEU A 24 -10.96 8.81 12.50
N MET A 25 -10.08 9.70 12.03
CA MET A 25 -8.72 9.83 12.56
C MET A 25 -8.72 10.36 14.01
N GLN A 26 -9.60 11.31 14.33
CA GLN A 26 -9.75 11.80 15.71
C GLN A 26 -10.22 10.72 16.69
N GLU A 27 -11.05 9.77 16.23
CA GLU A 27 -11.47 8.61 17.02
C GLU A 27 -10.31 7.66 17.34
N LYS A 28 -9.20 7.74 16.60
CA LYS A 28 -7.96 7.00 16.88
C LYS A 28 -6.97 7.77 17.75
N GLU A 29 -7.36 8.92 18.28
CA GLU A 29 -6.56 9.73 19.21
C GLU A 29 -5.15 10.02 18.66
N THR A 30 -5.07 10.32 17.35
CA THR A 30 -3.81 10.62 16.67
C THR A 30 -3.11 11.82 17.31
N GLY A 31 -1.77 11.78 17.40
CA GLY A 31 -0.97 12.89 17.92
C GLY A 31 -0.85 14.07 16.96
N LEU A 32 -0.99 13.83 15.65
CA LEU A 32 -0.93 14.83 14.58
C LEU A 32 -1.79 14.36 13.41
N ASN A 33 -2.58 15.27 12.82
CA ASN A 33 -3.36 15.03 11.61
C ASN A 33 -2.94 16.03 10.54
N VAL A 34 -2.34 15.55 9.44
CA VAL A 34 -1.92 16.40 8.31
C VAL A 34 -2.67 15.96 7.06
N PHE A 35 -3.34 16.90 6.40
CA PHE A 35 -3.98 16.71 5.10
C PHE A 35 -3.32 17.63 4.07
N LEU A 36 -2.63 17.04 3.10
CA LEU A 36 -2.07 17.75 1.96
C LEU A 36 -2.95 17.47 0.75
N LEU A 37 -3.69 18.49 0.30
CA LEU A 37 -4.75 18.36 -0.68
C LEU A 37 -4.35 19.05 -1.99
N ASP A 38 -3.73 18.28 -2.87
CA ASP A 38 -3.32 18.71 -4.22
C ASP A 38 -4.46 18.50 -5.22
N MET A 39 -5.49 19.34 -5.12
CA MET A 39 -6.68 19.25 -5.94
C MET A 39 -7.39 20.61 -6.06
N CYS A 40 -8.19 20.78 -7.12
CA CYS A 40 -9.08 21.92 -7.28
C CYS A 40 -10.11 22.02 -6.15
N ARG A 41 -10.55 23.25 -5.85
CA ARG A 41 -11.50 23.54 -4.77
C ARG A 41 -12.68 24.39 -5.22
N LYS A 42 -13.06 24.26 -6.49
CA LYS A 42 -14.28 24.85 -7.05
C LYS A 42 -15.50 24.12 -6.49
N ARG A 43 -16.63 24.84 -6.43
CA ARG A 43 -17.92 24.24 -6.08
C ARG A 43 -18.32 23.28 -7.20
N ASN A 44 -18.85 22.12 -6.83
CA ASN A 44 -19.55 21.25 -7.76
C ASN A 44 -21.02 21.67 -7.81
N ASP A 45 -21.49 22.18 -8.95
CA ASP A 45 -22.87 22.67 -9.10
C ASP A 45 -23.90 21.53 -9.24
N TYR A 46 -23.44 20.32 -9.53
CA TYR A 46 -24.30 19.13 -9.59
C TYR A 46 -24.54 18.51 -8.21
N ASP A 47 -23.80 18.95 -7.19
CA ASP A 47 -23.95 18.51 -5.81
C ASP A 47 -24.83 19.49 -5.03
N ASP A 48 -26.08 19.07 -4.80
CA ASP A 48 -27.09 19.79 -4.03
C ASP A 48 -27.04 19.45 -2.53
N THR A 49 -26.15 18.55 -2.12
CA THR A 49 -26.06 18.13 -0.72
C THR A 49 -25.44 19.25 0.13
N ILE A 50 -26.09 19.56 1.25
CA ILE A 50 -25.55 20.45 2.29
C ILE A 50 -25.22 19.55 3.50
N PRO A 51 -23.99 19.01 3.59
CA PRO A 51 -23.65 18.10 4.65
C PRO A 51 -23.59 18.84 5.99
N ILE A 52 -24.45 18.44 6.92
CA ILE A 52 -24.35 18.83 8.33
C ILE A 52 -23.46 17.80 9.01
N LEU A 53 -22.17 18.12 9.09
CA LEU A 53 -21.20 17.30 9.81
C LEU A 53 -21.26 17.63 11.31
N ASP A 54 -21.17 16.60 12.15
CA ASP A 54 -20.99 16.79 13.59
C ASP A 54 -19.78 17.70 13.84
N ALA A 55 -19.88 18.54 14.87
CA ALA A 55 -18.76 19.37 15.28
C ALA A 55 -17.54 18.48 15.59
N LEU A 56 -16.44 18.73 14.88
CA LEU A 56 -15.18 18.05 15.12
C LEU A 56 -14.69 18.34 16.54
N LYS A 57 -14.06 17.34 17.18
CA LYS A 57 -13.45 17.53 18.50
C LYS A 57 -12.32 18.56 18.39
N VAL A 58 -12.15 19.39 19.40
CA VAL A 58 -11.03 20.34 19.46
C VAL A 58 -9.79 19.60 19.96
N THR A 59 -9.06 18.95 19.04
CA THR A 59 -7.85 18.16 19.34
C THR A 59 -6.55 18.97 19.22
N ALA A 60 -6.63 20.22 18.72
CA ALA A 60 -5.51 21.16 18.60
C ALA A 60 -4.25 20.58 17.92
N ASN A 61 -4.44 19.69 16.95
CA ASN A 61 -3.38 18.93 16.28
C ASN A 61 -3.64 18.68 14.78
N ILE A 62 -4.45 19.53 14.14
CA ILE A 62 -4.88 19.38 12.75
C ILE A 62 -4.20 20.43 11.88
N VAL A 63 -3.67 20.02 10.73
CA VAL A 63 -3.08 20.89 9.72
C VAL A 63 -3.60 20.49 8.35
N PHE A 64 -4.17 21.46 7.63
CA PHE A 64 -4.50 21.36 6.22
C PHE A 64 -3.54 22.24 5.41
N GLY A 65 -2.87 21.65 4.44
CA GLY A 65 -2.20 22.35 3.35
C GLY A 65 -2.99 22.12 2.06
N TYR A 66 -3.73 23.12 1.61
CA TYR A 66 -4.43 23.08 0.34
C TYR A 66 -3.53 23.65 -0.74
N ALA A 67 -3.33 22.92 -1.84
CA ALA A 67 -2.55 23.40 -2.98
C ALA A 67 -3.10 24.69 -3.60
N THR A 68 -4.38 24.99 -3.37
CA THR A 68 -5.06 26.19 -3.86
C THR A 68 -6.08 26.73 -2.84
N CYS A 69 -6.46 28.00 -2.99
CA CYS A 69 -7.50 28.64 -2.19
C CYS A 69 -8.90 28.08 -2.47
N GLN A 70 -9.84 28.30 -1.55
CA GLN A 70 -11.24 27.96 -1.77
C GLN A 70 -11.80 28.66 -3.02
N GLY A 71 -12.48 27.91 -3.90
CA GLY A 71 -13.03 28.42 -5.15
C GLY A 71 -12.04 28.50 -6.30
N ALA A 72 -10.78 28.11 -6.10
CA ALA A 72 -9.72 28.17 -7.12
C ALA A 72 -9.30 26.77 -7.61
N GLU A 73 -8.41 26.78 -8.60
CA GLU A 73 -7.88 25.59 -9.29
C GLU A 73 -6.46 25.28 -8.80
N ALA A 74 -6.09 24.00 -8.81
CA ALA A 74 -4.73 23.54 -8.60
C ALA A 74 -4.20 23.01 -9.94
N PHE A 75 -2.96 23.36 -10.29
CA PHE A 75 -2.42 23.14 -11.63
C PHE A 75 -1.24 22.17 -11.66
N GLU A 76 -1.17 21.47 -12.78
CA GLU A 76 0.02 20.81 -13.30
C GLU A 76 0.34 21.39 -14.69
N ILE A 77 1.58 21.28 -15.14
CA ILE A 77 2.00 21.84 -16.43
C ILE A 77 1.71 20.80 -17.51
N GLN A 78 0.89 21.16 -18.50
CA GLN A 78 0.62 20.27 -19.63
C GLN A 78 1.90 20.04 -20.46
N HIS A 79 2.14 18.81 -20.92
CA HIS A 79 3.32 18.40 -21.71
C HIS A 79 4.68 18.42 -21.01
N SER A 80 4.73 18.56 -19.68
CA SER A 80 6.01 18.54 -18.95
C SER A 80 6.56 17.13 -18.64
N GLY A 81 5.97 16.08 -19.22
CA GLY A 81 6.41 14.69 -19.04
C GLY A 81 6.32 14.25 -17.58
N LEU A 82 7.48 14.14 -16.92
CA LEU A 82 7.62 13.70 -15.52
C LEU A 82 7.77 14.87 -14.53
N ALA A 83 7.59 16.12 -14.96
CA ALA A 83 7.67 17.25 -14.06
C ALA A 83 6.54 17.20 -13.02
N ASN A 84 6.83 17.73 -11.84
CA ASN A 84 5.88 17.75 -10.73
C ASN A 84 4.76 18.77 -10.96
N GLY A 85 3.58 18.51 -10.40
CA GLY A 85 2.53 19.52 -10.23
C GLY A 85 3.03 20.70 -9.40
N ILE A 86 2.37 21.86 -9.49
CA ILE A 86 2.89 23.11 -8.91
C ILE A 86 3.11 22.98 -7.41
N PHE A 87 2.19 22.37 -6.67
CA PHE A 87 2.34 22.22 -5.22
C PHE A 87 3.51 21.30 -4.86
N MET A 88 3.58 20.11 -5.46
CA MET A 88 4.68 19.17 -5.20
C MET A 88 6.04 19.70 -5.65
N LYS A 89 6.11 20.52 -6.71
CA LYS A 89 7.33 21.18 -7.18
C LYS A 89 8.03 21.95 -6.06
N PHE A 90 7.30 22.66 -5.21
CA PHE A 90 7.86 23.43 -4.10
C PHE A 90 7.88 22.65 -2.77
N LEU A 91 6.87 21.81 -2.53
CA LEU A 91 6.80 21.03 -1.29
C LEU A 91 7.99 20.09 -1.14
N LYS A 92 8.40 19.40 -2.22
CA LYS A 92 9.47 18.39 -2.18
C LYS A 92 10.81 18.94 -1.68
N ASP A 93 11.09 20.22 -1.97
CA ASP A 93 12.34 20.88 -1.61
C ASP A 93 12.41 21.25 -0.12
N ARG A 94 11.25 21.35 0.54
CA ARG A 94 11.11 21.75 1.96
C ARG A 94 10.77 20.59 2.88
N LEU A 95 10.23 19.49 2.35
CA LEU A 95 9.58 18.43 3.14
C LEU A 95 10.48 17.76 4.19
N LEU A 96 11.79 17.74 3.96
CA LEU A 96 12.79 17.12 4.84
C LEU A 96 13.38 18.09 5.89
N GLU A 97 12.95 19.35 5.90
CA GLU A 97 13.41 20.32 6.88
C GLU A 97 12.88 20.01 8.29
N ASP A 98 13.76 20.09 9.29
CA ASP A 98 13.42 19.88 10.71
C ASP A 98 12.70 21.12 11.29
N LYS A 99 11.45 21.32 10.87
CA LYS A 99 10.61 22.47 11.25
C LYS A 99 9.20 22.01 11.63
N LYS A 100 8.53 22.79 12.49
CA LYS A 100 7.09 22.64 12.73
C LYS A 100 6.38 22.65 11.38
N ILE A 101 5.49 21.68 11.12
CA ILE A 101 4.85 21.52 9.80
C ILE A 101 4.12 22.77 9.31
N THR A 102 3.57 23.60 10.21
CA THR A 102 2.93 24.87 9.82
C THR A 102 3.93 25.90 9.31
N VAL A 103 5.15 25.92 9.87
CA VAL A 103 6.23 26.83 9.44
C VAL A 103 6.77 26.35 8.10
N LEU A 104 6.98 25.03 7.93
CA LEU A 104 7.38 24.44 6.66
C LEU A 104 6.40 24.79 5.54
N LEU A 105 5.09 24.61 5.77
CA LEU A 105 4.07 24.94 4.77
C LEU A 105 3.98 26.44 4.47
N ASP A 106 4.24 27.31 5.46
CA ASP A 106 4.27 28.76 5.26
C ASP A 106 5.40 29.15 4.28
N GLU A 107 6.59 28.55 4.45
CA GLU A 107 7.71 28.74 3.53
C GLU A 107 7.41 28.19 2.12
N VAL A 108 6.72 27.05 2.02
CA VAL A 108 6.23 26.53 0.73
C VAL A 108 5.25 27.52 0.08
N ALA A 109 4.39 28.17 0.86
CA ALA A 109 3.48 29.20 0.35
C ALA A 109 4.24 30.42 -0.19
N GLU A 110 5.29 30.86 0.51
CA GLU A 110 6.17 31.95 0.06
C GLU A 110 6.87 31.59 -1.26
N ASP A 111 7.38 30.37 -1.39
CA ASP A 111 8.07 29.91 -2.60
C ASP A 111 7.10 29.77 -3.77
N MET A 112 5.91 29.21 -3.53
CA MET A 112 4.82 29.19 -4.52
C MET A 112 4.41 30.61 -4.96
N GLY A 113 4.42 31.58 -4.05
CA GLY A 113 4.10 32.98 -4.34
C GLY A 113 5.07 33.67 -5.30
N LYS A 114 6.30 33.15 -5.43
CA LYS A 114 7.32 33.62 -6.39
C LYS A 114 7.11 33.02 -7.79
N CYS A 115 6.29 31.99 -7.93
CA CYS A 115 6.01 31.33 -9.21
C CYS A 115 5.16 32.22 -10.14
N HIS A 116 5.76 32.69 -11.24
CA HIS A 116 5.05 33.54 -12.20
C HIS A 116 3.91 32.82 -12.94
N LEU A 117 4.02 31.50 -13.17
CA LEU A 117 3.03 30.72 -13.92
C LEU A 117 1.66 30.67 -13.23
N THR A 118 1.65 30.66 -11.90
CA THR A 118 0.44 30.52 -11.08
C THR A 118 -0.01 31.80 -10.40
N LYS A 119 0.66 32.94 -10.68
CA LYS A 119 0.34 34.22 -10.09
C LYS A 119 -1.13 34.61 -10.37
N GLY A 120 -1.88 34.82 -9.30
CA GLY A 120 -3.31 35.16 -9.36
C GLY A 120 -4.25 34.00 -9.70
N LYS A 121 -3.73 32.77 -9.84
CA LYS A 121 -4.52 31.57 -10.18
C LYS A 121 -4.49 30.50 -9.10
N GLN A 122 -3.31 30.25 -8.52
CA GLN A 122 -3.11 29.25 -7.47
C GLN A 122 -2.18 29.80 -6.39
N ALA A 123 -2.59 29.66 -5.14
CA ALA A 123 -1.82 30.00 -3.95
C ALA A 123 -2.13 28.98 -2.85
N LEU A 124 -1.12 28.59 -2.08
CA LEU A 124 -1.29 27.66 -0.96
C LEU A 124 -2.18 28.29 0.11
N GLU A 125 -3.18 27.55 0.59
CA GLU A 125 -3.95 27.93 1.78
C GLU A 125 -3.62 26.98 2.92
N ILE A 126 -3.24 27.52 4.07
CA ILE A 126 -2.95 26.76 5.28
C ILE A 126 -4.08 26.98 6.28
N ARG A 127 -4.66 25.90 6.81
CA ARG A 127 -5.57 25.95 7.96
C ARG A 127 -5.04 25.05 9.05
N SER A 128 -4.81 25.60 10.23
CA SER A 128 -4.19 24.85 11.32
C SER A 128 -4.85 25.15 12.66
N SER A 129 -5.05 24.10 13.46
CA SER A 129 -5.32 24.19 14.89
C SER A 129 -4.14 23.64 15.72
N LEU A 130 -3.01 23.30 15.09
CA LEU A 130 -1.84 22.69 15.73
C LEU A 130 -1.21 23.64 16.75
N SER A 131 -1.44 23.34 18.03
CA SER A 131 -0.94 24.11 19.17
C SER A 131 0.52 23.79 19.51
N GLU A 132 0.94 22.54 19.37
CA GLU A 132 2.28 22.07 19.71
C GLU A 132 3.30 22.24 18.57
N LYS A 133 4.59 22.09 18.87
CA LYS A 133 5.70 22.17 17.90
C LYS A 133 5.99 20.81 17.27
N ARG A 134 4.99 20.20 16.62
CA ARG A 134 5.15 18.90 15.95
C ARG A 134 5.70 19.07 14.53
N ALA A 135 6.65 18.21 14.17
CA ALA A 135 7.31 18.17 12.86
C ALA A 135 7.14 16.80 12.20
N LEU A 136 7.34 16.71 10.89
CA LEU A 136 7.37 15.41 10.19
C LEU A 136 8.63 14.60 10.51
N THR A 137 9.66 15.27 11.03
CA THR A 137 10.95 14.74 11.48
C THR A 137 10.93 14.26 12.94
N ASP A 138 9.80 14.39 13.65
CA ASP A 138 9.69 13.97 15.04
C ASP A 138 10.08 12.48 15.19
N PRO A 139 10.96 12.12 16.15
CA PRO A 139 11.39 10.74 16.32
C PRO A 139 10.23 9.84 16.77
N ILE A 140 10.15 8.64 16.20
CA ILE A 140 9.21 7.62 16.64
C ILE A 140 9.68 7.06 17.99
N GLN A 141 8.93 7.32 19.06
CA GLN A 141 9.19 6.71 20.36
C GLN A 141 8.69 5.25 20.38
N GLY A 142 9.60 4.31 20.55
CA GLY A 142 9.28 2.88 20.68
C GLY A 142 8.64 2.59 22.03
N THR A 143 7.31 2.64 22.12
CA THR A 143 6.57 2.10 23.26
C THR A 143 6.34 0.59 23.10
N ALA A 144 6.00 -0.09 24.20
CA ALA A 144 5.60 -1.50 24.14
C ALA A 144 4.41 -1.66 23.18
N HIS A 145 4.67 -2.21 22.00
CA HIS A 145 3.63 -2.39 20.99
C HIS A 145 2.59 -3.41 21.47
N SER A 146 1.31 -3.05 21.38
CA SER A 146 0.25 -4.05 21.52
C SER A 146 0.36 -5.10 20.40
N ALA A 147 -0.12 -6.32 20.67
CA ALA A 147 -0.17 -7.37 19.63
C ALA A 147 -0.91 -6.90 18.37
N GLU A 148 -1.97 -6.10 18.54
CA GLU A 148 -2.70 -5.49 17.43
C GLU A 148 -1.83 -4.51 16.62
N SER A 149 -1.03 -3.67 17.28
CA SER A 149 -0.09 -2.77 16.61
C SER A 149 0.98 -3.54 15.84
N LEU A 150 1.49 -4.64 16.38
CA LEU A 150 2.46 -5.49 15.70
C LEU A 150 1.87 -6.11 14.43
N VAL A 151 0.64 -6.62 14.50
CA VAL A 151 -0.05 -7.19 13.33
C VAL A 151 -0.28 -6.13 12.25
N ARG A 152 -0.77 -4.93 12.61
CA ARG A 152 -0.97 -3.84 11.64
C ARG A 152 0.34 -3.41 10.98
N ASN A 153 1.39 -3.21 11.77
CA ASN A 153 2.70 -2.83 11.26
C ASN A 153 3.30 -3.91 10.36
N LEU A 154 3.14 -5.19 10.73
CA LEU A 154 3.58 -6.32 9.91
C LEU A 154 2.81 -6.40 8.59
N GLN A 155 1.50 -6.19 8.60
CA GLN A 155 0.69 -6.18 7.37
C GLN A 155 1.09 -5.01 6.46
N TRP A 156 1.30 -3.82 7.04
CA TRP A 156 1.79 -2.67 6.29
C TRP A 156 3.18 -2.90 5.68
N ALA A 157 4.11 -3.47 6.45
CA ALA A 157 5.44 -3.83 5.95
C ALA A 157 5.34 -4.85 4.80
N LYS A 158 4.55 -5.91 4.99
CA LYS A 158 4.31 -6.93 3.96
C LYS A 158 3.73 -6.35 2.67
N ALA A 159 2.85 -5.34 2.77
CA ALA A 159 2.25 -4.67 1.62
C ALA A 159 3.24 -3.90 0.73
N HIS A 160 4.51 -3.83 1.14
CA HIS A 160 5.60 -3.20 0.38
C HIS A 160 6.73 -4.20 0.02
N GLU A 161 6.57 -5.48 0.36
CA GLU A 161 7.51 -6.53 -0.02
C GLU A 161 7.21 -7.05 -1.43
N LEU A 162 8.22 -7.01 -2.29
CA LEU A 162 8.21 -7.63 -3.61
C LEU A 162 8.40 -9.15 -3.52
N PRO A 163 7.92 -9.92 -4.51
CA PRO A 163 8.34 -11.31 -4.67
C PRO A 163 9.85 -11.41 -4.87
N GLU A 164 10.43 -12.53 -4.42
CA GLU A 164 11.84 -12.82 -4.68
C GLU A 164 12.07 -13.07 -6.18
N SER A 165 13.22 -12.61 -6.68
CA SER A 165 13.65 -12.91 -8.04
C SER A 165 13.96 -14.40 -8.18
N MET A 166 13.62 -14.98 -9.34
CA MET A 166 13.74 -16.42 -9.57
C MET A 166 14.42 -16.73 -10.90
N CYS A 167 15.14 -17.86 -10.94
CA CYS A 167 15.77 -18.36 -12.15
C CYS A 167 15.03 -19.63 -12.59
N LEU A 168 14.25 -19.52 -13.67
CA LEU A 168 13.47 -20.61 -14.24
C LEU A 168 14.35 -21.43 -15.17
N ARG A 169 14.33 -22.76 -15.02
CA ARG A 169 15.07 -23.69 -15.89
C ARG A 169 14.07 -24.50 -16.72
N PHE A 170 14.16 -24.32 -18.04
CA PHE A 170 13.37 -25.05 -19.03
C PHE A 170 14.01 -26.40 -19.38
N GLN A 171 13.23 -27.31 -19.95
CA GLN A 171 13.67 -28.68 -20.25
C GLN A 171 14.78 -28.69 -21.30
N CYS A 172 14.70 -27.77 -22.27
CA CYS A 172 15.74 -27.53 -23.26
C CYS A 172 17.06 -26.99 -22.68
N GLY A 173 17.13 -26.68 -21.38
CA GLY A 173 18.35 -26.21 -20.69
C GLY A 173 18.54 -24.69 -20.69
N VAL A 174 17.65 -23.93 -21.34
CA VAL A 174 17.60 -22.47 -21.21
C VAL A 174 17.25 -22.09 -19.77
N GLN A 175 17.91 -21.04 -19.27
CA GLN A 175 17.56 -20.44 -17.99
C GLN A 175 17.10 -18.99 -18.19
N VAL A 176 15.95 -18.66 -17.63
CA VAL A 176 15.33 -17.33 -17.70
C VAL A 176 15.31 -16.74 -16.30
N GLN A 177 15.94 -15.59 -16.12
CA GLN A 177 15.80 -14.78 -14.93
C GLN A 177 14.47 -14.04 -15.00
N LEU A 178 13.69 -14.14 -13.93
CA LEU A 178 12.45 -13.43 -13.71
C LEU A 178 12.63 -12.55 -12.46
N GLY A 179 12.39 -11.25 -12.60
CA GLY A 179 12.54 -10.30 -11.51
C GLY A 179 11.36 -9.33 -11.41
N PHE A 180 11.34 -8.60 -10.30
CA PHE A 180 10.23 -7.74 -9.89
C PHE A 180 10.75 -6.40 -9.37
N ALA A 181 10.07 -5.31 -9.68
CA ALA A 181 10.31 -3.98 -9.12
C ALA A 181 8.99 -3.30 -8.76
N ALA A 182 9.00 -2.43 -7.75
CA ALA A 182 7.81 -1.70 -7.29
C ALA A 182 7.91 -0.24 -7.73
N GLU A 183 6.89 0.23 -8.45
CA GLU A 183 6.74 1.66 -8.79
C GLU A 183 5.84 2.36 -7.76
N PHE A 184 4.78 1.68 -7.33
CA PHE A 184 3.88 2.07 -6.25
C PHE A 184 3.43 0.81 -5.49
N SER A 185 2.78 0.95 -4.32
CA SER A 185 2.25 -0.20 -3.57
C SER A 185 1.25 -1.03 -4.39
N ASN A 186 0.63 -0.47 -5.43
CA ASN A 186 -0.28 -1.18 -6.33
C ASN A 186 0.25 -1.33 -7.77
N VAL A 187 1.49 -0.91 -8.04
CA VAL A 187 2.11 -0.97 -9.37
C VAL A 187 3.44 -1.72 -9.30
N MET A 188 3.52 -2.85 -9.99
CA MET A 188 4.72 -3.69 -10.06
C MET A 188 5.16 -3.87 -11.51
N VAL A 189 6.47 -3.86 -11.74
CA VAL A 189 7.06 -4.20 -13.05
C VAL A 189 7.70 -5.58 -12.96
N ILE A 190 7.31 -6.46 -13.87
CA ILE A 190 7.95 -7.76 -14.09
C ILE A 190 8.97 -7.59 -15.20
N TYR A 191 10.14 -8.20 -15.06
CA TYR A 191 11.14 -8.26 -16.12
C TYR A 191 11.73 -9.65 -16.31
N THR A 192 11.97 -10.03 -17.57
CA THR A 192 12.56 -11.31 -17.96
C THR A 192 13.80 -11.15 -18.81
N SER A 193 14.80 -12.00 -18.59
CA SER A 193 15.99 -12.08 -19.45
C SER A 193 16.53 -13.51 -19.50
N ILE A 194 17.04 -13.93 -20.66
CA ILE A 194 17.73 -15.21 -20.81
C ILE A 194 19.13 -15.09 -20.22
N VAL A 195 19.42 -15.84 -19.16
CA VAL A 195 20.73 -15.83 -18.48
C VAL A 195 21.64 -16.98 -18.89
N HIS A 196 21.06 -18.06 -19.44
CA HIS A 196 21.80 -19.17 -20.00
C HIS A 196 21.07 -19.71 -21.23
N LYS A 197 21.78 -19.79 -22.37
CA LYS A 197 21.31 -20.43 -23.60
C LYS A 197 22.29 -21.53 -24.01
N PRO A 198 21.85 -22.80 -24.06
CA PRO A 198 22.65 -23.91 -24.57
C PRO A 198 23.22 -23.65 -25.99
N PRO A 199 24.37 -24.24 -26.35
CA PRO A 199 25.02 -24.03 -27.65
C PRO A 199 24.20 -24.54 -28.85
N ASP A 200 23.43 -25.60 -28.62
CA ASP A 200 22.57 -26.30 -29.56
C ASP A 200 21.28 -25.53 -29.91
N ILE A 201 20.92 -24.51 -29.14
CA ILE A 201 19.80 -23.60 -29.42
C ILE A 201 20.33 -22.38 -30.17
N MET A 202 19.83 -22.13 -31.39
CA MET A 202 20.26 -20.99 -32.20
C MET A 202 19.63 -19.69 -31.73
N MET A 203 18.31 -19.69 -31.52
CA MET A 203 17.54 -18.55 -31.07
C MET A 203 16.54 -18.99 -30.01
N CYS A 204 16.28 -18.09 -29.05
CA CYS A 204 15.21 -18.26 -28.09
C CYS A 204 14.72 -16.91 -27.56
N ASP A 205 13.43 -16.82 -27.28
CA ASP A 205 12.74 -15.65 -26.74
C ASP A 205 11.87 -16.08 -25.56
N ALA A 206 11.89 -15.30 -24.48
CA ALA A 206 11.09 -15.57 -23.29
C ALA A 206 10.16 -14.41 -22.97
N TYR A 207 8.86 -14.68 -22.86
CA TYR A 207 7.82 -13.68 -22.60
C TYR A 207 6.81 -14.17 -21.56
N VAL A 208 6.12 -13.22 -20.91
CA VAL A 208 5.07 -13.49 -19.93
C VAL A 208 3.67 -13.33 -20.54
N THR A 209 2.75 -14.20 -20.16
CA THR A 209 1.35 -14.21 -20.63
C THR A 209 0.42 -14.80 -19.56
N ASP A 210 -0.87 -14.90 -19.87
CA ASP A 210 -1.89 -15.58 -19.08
C ASP A 210 -2.05 -15.03 -17.66
N PHE A 211 -1.92 -13.71 -17.53
CA PHE A 211 -2.16 -13.02 -16.28
C PHE A 211 -3.64 -13.07 -15.87
N PRO A 212 -3.95 -12.91 -14.58
CA PRO A 212 -5.34 -12.87 -14.09
C PRO A 212 -6.14 -11.76 -14.76
N LEU A 213 -7.35 -12.09 -15.22
CA LEU A 213 -8.25 -11.16 -15.92
C LEU A 213 -8.60 -9.91 -15.09
N ASP A 214 -8.60 -10.02 -13.75
CA ASP A 214 -8.85 -8.89 -12.84
C ASP A 214 -7.83 -7.73 -13.03
N LEU A 215 -6.65 -8.01 -13.56
CA LEU A 215 -5.59 -7.02 -13.78
C LEU A 215 -5.75 -6.23 -15.09
N ASP A 216 -6.60 -6.70 -16.01
CA ASP A 216 -6.92 -6.03 -17.28
C ASP A 216 -5.67 -5.56 -18.05
N ILE A 217 -4.71 -6.47 -18.24
CA ILE A 217 -3.45 -6.18 -18.92
C ILE A 217 -3.69 -6.29 -20.43
N ASP A 218 -3.39 -5.22 -21.18
CA ASP A 218 -3.34 -5.29 -22.63
C ASP A 218 -2.06 -6.05 -23.05
N PRO A 219 -2.18 -7.21 -23.74
CA PRO A 219 -1.01 -7.95 -24.24
C PRO A 219 -0.11 -7.10 -25.16
N LYS A 220 -0.65 -6.05 -25.78
CA LYS A 220 0.12 -5.11 -26.60
C LYS A 220 1.04 -4.23 -25.79
N ASP A 221 0.80 -4.05 -24.50
CA ASP A 221 1.62 -3.23 -23.60
C ASP A 221 2.56 -4.07 -22.72
N ALA A 222 2.46 -5.40 -22.82
CA ALA A 222 3.35 -6.35 -22.17
C ALA A 222 4.61 -6.65 -22.99
N ASN A 223 5.62 -7.22 -22.33
CA ASN A 223 6.85 -7.74 -22.94
C ASN A 223 7.61 -6.73 -23.81
N LYS A 224 7.72 -5.49 -23.33
CA LYS A 224 8.39 -4.40 -24.06
C LYS A 224 9.89 -4.42 -23.88
N GLY A 225 10.63 -3.89 -24.86
CA GLY A 225 12.10 -3.85 -24.82
C GLY A 225 12.64 -2.78 -23.88
N THR A 226 11.80 -1.82 -23.48
CA THR A 226 12.13 -0.78 -22.50
C THR A 226 10.99 -0.61 -21.47
N PRO A 227 11.29 -0.20 -20.23
CA PRO A 227 10.25 0.08 -19.23
C PRO A 227 9.31 1.21 -19.66
N GLU A 228 9.82 2.22 -20.36
CA GLU A 228 9.06 3.40 -20.80
C GLU A 228 7.93 3.03 -21.78
N GLU A 229 8.15 2.04 -22.64
CA GLU A 229 7.13 1.51 -23.56
C GLU A 229 5.94 0.87 -22.82
N THR A 230 6.12 0.44 -21.56
CA THR A 230 5.04 -0.05 -20.69
C THR A 230 4.35 1.09 -19.90
N GLY A 231 4.81 2.33 -20.09
CA GLY A 231 4.41 3.48 -19.28
C GLY A 231 5.07 3.53 -17.90
N SER A 232 6.15 2.78 -17.66
CA SER A 232 6.92 2.84 -16.41
C SER A 232 8.13 3.75 -16.57
N TYR A 233 8.04 4.96 -16.02
CA TYR A 233 9.07 5.99 -16.17
C TYR A 233 9.88 6.25 -14.89
N LEU A 234 9.34 5.89 -13.72
CA LEU A 234 9.95 6.24 -12.42
C LEU A 234 11.04 5.26 -12.01
N VAL A 235 10.85 3.96 -12.30
CA VAL A 235 11.78 2.88 -11.92
C VAL A 235 12.70 2.45 -13.05
N SER A 236 12.60 3.06 -14.23
CA SER A 236 13.31 2.59 -15.43
C SER A 236 14.84 2.60 -15.29
N LYS A 237 15.37 3.54 -14.49
CA LYS A 237 16.81 3.65 -14.21
C LYS A 237 17.34 2.57 -13.26
N GLU A 238 16.47 1.97 -12.45
CA GLU A 238 16.84 0.96 -11.44
C GLU A 238 16.72 -0.46 -11.99
N LEU A 239 16.03 -0.64 -13.12
CA LEU A 239 15.79 -1.93 -13.73
C LEU A 239 17.02 -2.45 -14.51
N PRO A 240 17.28 -3.77 -14.47
CA PRO A 240 18.32 -4.39 -15.29
C PRO A 240 18.06 -4.15 -16.77
N LYS A 241 19.12 -3.86 -17.54
CA LYS A 241 19.02 -3.62 -19.00
C LYS A 241 18.91 -4.94 -19.77
N HIS A 242 18.43 -4.85 -21.02
CA HIS A 242 18.28 -5.99 -21.93
C HIS A 242 17.30 -7.07 -21.42
N CYS A 243 16.21 -6.63 -20.80
CA CYS A 243 15.09 -7.47 -20.41
C CYS A 243 13.85 -7.15 -21.26
N LEU A 244 12.84 -8.02 -21.20
CA LEU A 244 11.46 -7.67 -21.56
C LEU A 244 10.70 -7.26 -20.30
N TYR A 245 9.93 -6.18 -20.37
CA TYR A 245 9.21 -5.60 -19.23
C TYR A 245 7.70 -5.69 -19.41
N THR A 246 7.00 -5.95 -18.31
CA THR A 246 5.53 -5.94 -18.24
C THR A 246 5.09 -5.21 -16.98
N ARG A 247 4.28 -4.16 -17.13
CA ARG A 247 3.79 -3.33 -16.02
C ARG A 247 2.42 -3.79 -15.55
N LEU A 248 2.30 -4.05 -14.26
CA LEU A 248 1.07 -4.43 -13.58
C LEU A 248 0.57 -3.27 -12.72
N SER A 249 -0.36 -2.46 -13.23
CA SER A 249 -0.74 -1.16 -12.62
C SER A 249 -1.90 -1.21 -11.62
N SER A 250 -2.62 -2.33 -11.55
CA SER A 250 -3.89 -2.45 -10.83
C SER A 250 -3.89 -3.59 -9.80
N LEU A 251 -2.80 -3.79 -9.06
CA LEU A 251 -2.69 -4.90 -8.10
C LEU A 251 -3.77 -4.88 -7.01
N GLN A 252 -4.33 -3.72 -6.70
CA GLN A 252 -5.47 -3.60 -5.79
C GLN A 252 -6.75 -4.27 -6.33
N LYS A 253 -6.84 -4.61 -7.61
CA LYS A 253 -7.97 -5.35 -8.20
C LYS A 253 -7.81 -6.87 -8.09
N LEU A 254 -6.60 -7.35 -7.82
CA LEU A 254 -6.29 -8.78 -7.73
C LEU A 254 -7.00 -9.42 -6.52
N LYS A 255 -7.93 -10.33 -6.78
CA LYS A 255 -8.68 -11.03 -5.72
C LYS A 255 -7.96 -12.30 -5.26
N GLU A 256 -7.37 -13.03 -6.21
CA GLU A 256 -6.69 -14.30 -5.97
C GLU A 256 -5.16 -14.14 -5.97
N GLN A 257 -4.43 -15.24 -6.13
CA GLN A 257 -2.98 -15.21 -6.26
C GLN A 257 -2.58 -14.74 -7.67
N LEU A 258 -1.46 -14.04 -7.78
CA LEU A 258 -0.85 -13.68 -9.06
C LEU A 258 -0.16 -14.92 -9.63
N ILE A 259 -0.88 -15.55 -10.55
CA ILE A 259 -0.43 -16.69 -11.34
C ILE A 259 -0.37 -16.25 -12.81
N PHE A 260 0.74 -16.52 -13.47
CA PHE A 260 0.95 -16.20 -14.88
C PHE A 260 1.94 -17.19 -15.51
N THR A 261 2.04 -17.20 -16.83
CA THR A 261 2.89 -18.13 -17.58
C THR A 261 4.14 -17.42 -18.09
N VAL A 262 5.30 -18.04 -17.95
CA VAL A 262 6.51 -17.71 -18.72
C VAL A 262 6.61 -18.68 -19.90
N CYS A 263 6.46 -18.16 -21.10
CA CYS A 263 6.63 -18.91 -22.35
C CYS A 263 8.06 -18.73 -22.86
N LEU A 264 8.63 -19.82 -23.37
CA LEU A 264 9.92 -19.86 -24.05
C LEU A 264 9.70 -20.40 -25.46
N SER A 265 9.96 -19.58 -26.46
CA SER A 265 10.02 -19.99 -27.86
C SER A 265 11.48 -20.18 -28.26
N TYR A 266 11.85 -21.30 -28.89
CA TYR A 266 13.24 -21.56 -29.26
C TYR A 266 13.38 -22.47 -30.49
N GLN A 267 14.58 -22.45 -31.09
CA GLN A 267 14.91 -23.25 -32.27
C GLN A 267 16.28 -23.91 -32.11
N TYR A 268 16.37 -25.21 -32.37
CA TYR A 268 17.64 -25.96 -32.37
C TYR A 268 18.44 -25.73 -33.67
N SER A 269 19.76 -25.87 -33.59
CA SER A 269 20.63 -25.79 -34.76
C SER A 269 20.35 -26.92 -35.74
N GLY A 270 20.09 -26.55 -37.00
CA GLY A 270 19.78 -27.49 -38.07
C GLY A 270 18.31 -27.94 -38.15
N LEU A 271 17.43 -27.43 -37.29
CA LEU A 271 15.97 -27.64 -37.37
C LEU A 271 15.26 -26.34 -37.72
N GLU A 272 14.31 -26.39 -38.64
CA GLU A 272 13.52 -25.22 -39.03
C GLU A 272 12.35 -24.96 -38.06
N ASP A 273 11.86 -25.99 -37.37
CA ASP A 273 10.72 -25.89 -36.48
C ASP A 273 11.04 -25.10 -35.19
N THR A 274 10.15 -24.18 -34.85
CA THR A 274 10.17 -23.46 -33.57
C THR A 274 9.38 -24.24 -32.53
N ILE A 275 9.96 -24.41 -31.34
CA ILE A 275 9.38 -25.15 -30.22
C ILE A 275 8.97 -24.16 -29.14
N GLU A 276 7.82 -24.38 -28.51
CA GLU A 276 7.33 -23.58 -27.38
C GLU A 276 7.28 -24.43 -26.11
N GLU A 277 7.94 -23.97 -25.04
CA GLU A 277 7.80 -24.50 -23.68
C GLU A 277 7.14 -23.45 -22.79
N LYS A 278 6.40 -23.90 -21.77
CA LYS A 278 5.67 -23.01 -20.85
C LYS A 278 5.88 -23.45 -19.41
N GLN A 279 6.07 -22.48 -18.53
CA GLN A 279 6.12 -22.71 -17.10
C GLN A 279 5.21 -21.72 -16.38
N GLU A 280 4.28 -22.23 -15.59
CA GLU A 280 3.43 -21.42 -14.73
C GLU A 280 4.23 -20.95 -13.50
N VAL A 281 4.04 -19.68 -13.15
CA VAL A 281 4.67 -19.02 -12.00
C VAL A 281 3.59 -18.47 -11.09
N ASN A 282 3.73 -18.76 -9.80
CA ASN A 282 2.85 -18.24 -8.76
C ASN A 282 3.66 -17.43 -7.74
N VAL A 283 3.36 -16.14 -7.62
CA VAL A 283 4.04 -15.23 -6.68
C VAL A 283 3.15 -14.79 -5.52
N GLY A 284 2.05 -15.52 -5.28
CA GLY A 284 1.09 -15.22 -4.22
C GLY A 284 0.40 -13.87 -4.43
N LYS A 285 0.15 -13.13 -3.35
CA LYS A 285 -0.38 -11.75 -3.42
C LYS A 285 0.78 -10.77 -3.26
N PRO A 286 1.21 -10.05 -4.32
CA PRO A 286 2.30 -9.08 -4.21
C PRO A 286 1.80 -7.73 -3.68
N LEU A 287 2.69 -7.00 -2.99
CA LEU A 287 2.48 -5.61 -2.55
C LEU A 287 1.10 -5.40 -1.88
N ILE A 288 0.33 -4.39 -2.28
CA ILE A 288 -0.96 -4.03 -1.65
C ILE A 288 -1.99 -5.17 -1.64
N ALA A 289 -1.90 -6.12 -2.58
CA ALA A 289 -2.82 -7.24 -2.64
C ALA A 289 -2.74 -8.11 -1.37
N LYS A 290 -1.63 -8.10 -0.63
CA LYS A 290 -1.50 -8.80 0.66
C LYS A 290 -2.47 -8.33 1.73
N LEU A 291 -2.96 -7.09 1.65
CA LEU A 291 -3.94 -6.57 2.61
C LEU A 291 -5.33 -7.19 2.43
N ASP A 292 -5.55 -7.91 1.33
CA ASP A 292 -6.75 -8.68 1.03
C ASP A 292 -8.05 -7.88 1.21
N ILE A 293 -8.07 -6.67 0.66
CA ILE A 293 -9.17 -5.71 0.76
C ILE A 293 -10.51 -6.24 0.19
N HIS A 294 -10.46 -7.30 -0.63
CA HIS A 294 -11.62 -7.96 -1.25
C HIS A 294 -12.20 -9.08 -0.42
N ARG A 295 -11.46 -9.61 0.55
CA ARG A 295 -11.97 -10.63 1.47
C ARG A 295 -12.97 -9.95 2.40
N GLY A 296 -14.22 -9.91 1.93
CA GLY A 296 -15.30 -9.17 2.57
C GLY A 296 -15.37 -9.42 4.08
N SER A 297 -15.92 -8.45 4.80
CA SER A 297 -16.19 -8.42 6.25
C SER A 297 -17.07 -9.58 6.77
N GLY A 298 -17.12 -10.74 6.09
CA GLY A 298 -17.81 -11.97 6.48
C GLY A 298 -17.21 -12.73 7.66
N ARG A 299 -16.20 -12.16 8.34
CA ARG A 299 -16.00 -12.40 9.76
C ARG A 299 -16.14 -11.08 10.48
N ASN A 300 -17.25 -10.94 11.20
CA ASN A 300 -17.27 -10.23 12.47
C ASN A 300 -16.18 -10.84 13.37
N THR A 301 -14.90 -10.55 13.14
CA THR A 301 -13.99 -10.33 14.25
C THR A 301 -14.50 -9.04 14.85
N CYS A 302 -15.40 -9.23 15.81
CA CYS A 302 -15.91 -8.19 16.63
C CYS A 302 -14.73 -7.32 17.07
N PHE A 303 -14.62 -6.10 16.55
CA PHE A 303 -14.11 -5.01 17.36
C PHE A 303 -15.18 -4.81 18.45
N GLN A 304 -15.19 -5.75 19.41
CA GLN A 304 -16.03 -5.69 20.59
C GLN A 304 -15.38 -4.66 21.49
N THR A 305 -15.69 -3.40 21.20
CA THR A 305 -15.58 -2.33 22.18
C THR A 305 -16.22 -2.88 23.45
N CYS A 306 -15.43 -2.87 24.51
CA CYS A 306 -15.69 -3.57 25.75
C CYS A 306 -17.12 -3.36 26.26
N VAL A 307 -17.66 -4.46 26.81
CA VAL A 307 -18.77 -4.50 27.74
C VAL A 307 -18.72 -3.30 28.68
N MET A 308 -19.71 -2.40 28.58
CA MET A 308 -19.96 -1.40 29.60
C MET A 308 -20.34 -2.14 30.89
N CYS A 309 -19.48 -2.06 31.91
CA CYS A 309 -19.80 -2.51 33.24
C CYS A 309 -21.03 -1.76 33.76
N ASN A 310 -22.07 -2.51 34.13
CA ASN A 310 -23.27 -2.03 34.80
C ASN A 310 -22.92 -1.16 36.02
N GLY A 311 -23.50 0.04 36.08
CA GLY A 311 -23.55 0.85 37.29
C GLY A 311 -24.47 0.22 38.35
N PRO A 312 -24.25 0.52 39.65
CA PRO A 312 -25.07 0.00 40.73
C PRO A 312 -26.32 0.87 40.90
N TYR A 313 -27.49 0.28 41.14
CA TYR A 313 -28.42 0.58 42.25
C TYR A 313 -29.75 -0.19 42.06
N PRO A 314 -30.34 -0.76 43.13
CA PRO A 314 -31.53 -1.61 43.05
C PRO A 314 -32.82 -0.84 43.28
N SER A 315 -33.94 -1.31 42.72
CA SER A 315 -35.28 -1.02 43.25
C SER A 315 -36.28 -2.12 42.92
N SER A 316 -37.09 -2.41 43.92
CA SER A 316 -37.90 -3.59 44.18
C SER A 316 -39.34 -3.56 43.67
N ALA A 317 -39.74 -4.69 43.05
CA ALA A 317 -40.99 -5.47 43.27
C ALA A 317 -42.36 -4.97 42.73
N PRO A 318 -43.43 -5.82 42.68
CA PRO A 318 -43.54 -7.29 42.53
C PRO A 318 -44.46 -7.76 41.35
N ALA A 319 -44.49 -9.08 41.11
CA ALA A 319 -45.31 -9.82 40.13
C ALA A 319 -46.82 -9.92 40.51
N PRO A 320 -47.73 -10.52 39.69
CA PRO A 320 -47.79 -11.99 39.59
C PRO A 320 -48.30 -12.64 38.27
N ALA A 321 -47.94 -13.93 38.17
CA ALA A 321 -48.69 -15.09 37.64
C ALA A 321 -48.90 -15.32 36.13
N GLY A 322 -48.33 -16.44 35.66
CA GLY A 322 -48.70 -17.15 34.44
C GLY A 322 -47.80 -18.37 34.22
N LEU A 323 -48.26 -19.54 34.68
CA LEU A 323 -47.62 -20.86 34.51
C LEU A 323 -47.37 -21.21 33.04
N TYR A 324 -46.32 -22.00 32.73
CA TYR A 324 -46.38 -23.30 32.03
C TYR A 324 -44.96 -23.92 31.94
N HIS A 325 -44.85 -25.19 32.33
CA HIS A 325 -43.64 -26.02 32.29
C HIS A 325 -43.38 -26.63 30.88
N PRO A 326 -42.16 -27.12 30.60
CA PRO A 326 -41.73 -27.58 29.28
C PRO A 326 -41.91 -29.10 29.08
N SER A 327 -42.13 -29.53 27.84
CA SER A 327 -42.08 -30.93 27.43
C SER A 327 -40.78 -31.22 26.64
N GLN A 328 -39.96 -32.11 27.19
CA GLN A 328 -38.95 -32.88 26.45
C GLN A 328 -39.64 -33.83 25.48
N ASP A 329 -39.03 -34.05 24.32
CA ASP A 329 -39.16 -35.31 23.60
C ASP A 329 -37.80 -35.82 23.13
N SER A 330 -37.68 -37.13 23.20
CA SER A 330 -36.46 -37.93 23.22
C SER A 330 -36.21 -38.59 21.87
N PHE A 331 -34.95 -38.85 21.51
CA PHE A 331 -34.58 -40.08 20.77
C PHE A 331 -33.18 -40.57 21.16
N LEU A 332 -33.08 -41.90 21.26
CA LEU A 332 -32.11 -42.74 21.97
C LEU A 332 -31.28 -43.58 20.98
N GLY A 333 -30.10 -44.04 21.43
CA GLY A 333 -29.34 -45.18 20.87
C GLY A 333 -27.83 -44.88 20.74
N VAL A 334 -26.99 -45.03 21.78
CA VAL A 334 -26.47 -46.24 22.46
C VAL A 334 -25.72 -47.23 21.55
N TYR A 335 -24.39 -47.24 21.70
CA TYR A 335 -23.59 -48.46 21.88
C TYR A 335 -22.54 -48.21 22.99
N HIS A 336 -22.75 -48.86 24.14
CA HIS A 336 -21.69 -49.27 25.09
C HIS A 336 -20.89 -50.43 24.45
N SER A 337 -19.66 -50.81 24.85
CA SER A 337 -19.16 -51.20 26.18
C SER A 337 -17.63 -51.50 26.06
N HIS A 338 -16.76 -51.71 27.04
CA HIS A 338 -16.77 -51.97 28.49
C HIS A 338 -15.36 -51.64 29.08
N LEU A 339 -15.34 -51.29 30.37
CA LEU A 339 -14.16 -51.19 31.25
C LEU A 339 -13.58 -52.57 31.66
N GLY A 340 -12.31 -52.57 32.10
CA GLY A 340 -11.73 -53.61 32.96
C GLY A 340 -10.43 -53.13 33.61
N ASP A 341 -10.50 -52.86 34.92
CA ASP A 341 -9.47 -52.34 35.84
C ASP A 341 -8.63 -53.46 36.47
N SER A 342 -7.37 -53.19 36.88
CA SER A 342 -6.62 -53.89 37.95
C SER A 342 -5.17 -53.39 38.14
N GLY A 343 -4.86 -52.85 39.32
CA GLY A 343 -3.75 -53.37 40.17
C GLY A 343 -2.41 -52.60 40.26
N SER A 344 -2.14 -52.06 41.44
CA SER A 344 -0.96 -51.29 41.91
C SER A 344 0.35 -52.07 42.15
N SER A 345 1.53 -51.42 42.03
CA SER A 345 2.65 -51.45 43.01
C SER A 345 3.90 -50.66 42.52
N VAL A 346 4.67 -50.12 43.48
CA VAL A 346 5.87 -49.23 43.41
C VAL A 346 6.81 -49.69 44.57
N PRO A 347 8.15 -49.44 44.67
CA PRO A 347 9.32 -49.21 43.76
C PRO A 347 10.57 -50.09 44.20
N PRO A 348 11.89 -49.69 44.24
CA PRO A 348 12.76 -48.73 43.50
C PRO A 348 14.17 -49.27 43.06
N SER A 349 14.96 -48.41 42.40
CA SER A 349 16.43 -48.17 42.52
C SER A 349 17.45 -48.59 41.41
N ASP A 350 18.21 -47.58 40.99
CA ASP A 350 19.67 -47.47 40.77
C ASP A 350 20.42 -47.75 39.44
N SER A 351 21.41 -46.85 39.23
CA SER A 351 22.54 -46.75 38.28
C SER A 351 22.36 -45.86 37.02
N CYS A 352 22.79 -44.58 37.05
CA CYS A 352 24.10 -43.99 36.64
C CYS A 352 24.23 -43.78 35.11
N HIS A 353 24.75 -42.68 34.50
CA HIS A 353 25.75 -41.66 34.89
C HIS A 353 25.62 -40.39 34.00
N CYS A 354 25.94 -39.21 34.59
CA CYS A 354 26.54 -37.96 34.07
C CYS A 354 26.33 -37.54 32.59
N SER A 355 25.94 -36.29 32.26
CA SER A 355 26.79 -35.09 32.37
C SER A 355 26.02 -33.81 32.00
N ARG A 356 26.10 -32.75 32.81
CA ARG A 356 26.55 -31.38 32.43
C ARG A 356 26.20 -30.36 33.53
N THR A 357 27.25 -29.69 33.97
CA THR A 357 27.36 -28.68 35.00
C THR A 357 26.64 -27.38 34.65
N ALA A 358 26.05 -26.77 35.68
CA ALA A 358 25.65 -25.36 35.74
C ALA A 358 26.89 -24.48 35.98
N ASP A 359 26.95 -23.30 35.36
CA ASP A 359 26.86 -22.02 36.09
C ASP A 359 27.14 -20.79 35.21
N ALA A 360 26.33 -19.75 35.46
CA ALA A 360 26.60 -18.31 35.48
C ALA A 360 27.45 -17.64 34.39
N PHE A 361 26.83 -16.72 33.61
CA PHE A 361 27.47 -15.49 33.10
C PHE A 361 26.38 -14.41 32.94
N ILE A 362 26.23 -13.48 33.88
CA ILE A 362 26.80 -12.12 33.90
C ILE A 362 26.74 -11.42 32.52
N SER A 363 25.81 -10.48 32.44
CA SER A 363 25.66 -9.48 31.39
C SER A 363 26.87 -8.52 31.40
N SER A 364 27.56 -8.43 30.27
CA SER A 364 28.43 -7.30 29.94
C SER A 364 28.00 -6.73 28.59
N HIS A 365 27.35 -5.57 28.65
CA HIS A 365 27.05 -4.73 27.50
C HIS A 365 28.35 -4.23 26.85
N HIS A 366 28.59 -4.60 25.60
CA HIS A 366 29.43 -3.84 24.69
C HIS A 366 28.61 -3.44 23.47
N ALA A 367 28.37 -2.13 23.36
CA ALA A 367 27.73 -1.50 22.22
C ALA A 367 28.71 -1.44 21.04
N HIS A 368 28.56 -2.34 20.07
CA HIS A 368 29.15 -2.15 18.75
C HIS A 368 28.18 -1.33 17.89
N ARG A 369 28.56 -0.06 17.65
CA ARG A 369 27.98 0.79 16.61
C ARG A 369 28.29 0.16 15.25
N TYR A 370 27.28 -0.42 14.61
CA TYR A 370 27.27 -0.58 13.15
C TYR A 370 26.49 0.59 12.56
N SER A 371 27.23 1.56 12.03
CA SER A 371 26.71 2.59 11.14
C SER A 371 26.51 1.98 9.75
N SER A 372 25.27 1.64 9.41
CA SER A 372 24.86 1.38 8.02
C SER A 372 24.74 2.72 7.27
N PRO A 373 25.24 2.83 6.04
CA PRO A 373 25.04 4.02 5.23
C PRO A 373 23.64 3.96 4.60
N PHE A 374 22.64 4.53 5.27
CA PHE A 374 21.52 5.16 4.55
C PHE A 374 22.09 6.39 3.83
N GLY A 375 21.74 6.73 2.62
CA GLY A 375 20.81 6.20 1.63
C GLY A 375 20.89 7.26 0.52
N GLY A 376 21.13 6.82 -0.72
CA GLY A 376 21.16 7.74 -1.85
C GLY A 376 19.85 8.51 -1.92
N SER A 377 19.95 9.82 -2.03
CA SER A 377 18.81 10.72 -2.25
C SER A 377 18.05 10.28 -3.51
N ASN A 378 16.83 9.77 -3.34
CA ASN A 378 15.91 9.38 -4.41
C ASN A 378 15.21 10.61 -5.02
N VAL A 379 15.98 11.58 -5.50
CA VAL A 379 15.45 12.73 -6.24
C VAL A 379 15.84 12.56 -7.71
N PRO A 380 14.88 12.36 -8.62
CA PRO A 380 15.16 12.43 -10.05
C PRO A 380 15.72 13.80 -10.39
N VAL A 381 16.89 13.84 -11.01
CA VAL A 381 17.45 15.08 -11.58
C VAL A 381 16.57 15.49 -12.76
N GLU A 382 15.82 16.58 -12.61
CA GLU A 382 15.06 17.24 -13.66
C GLU A 382 16.03 17.94 -14.62
N THR A 383 16.01 17.59 -15.91
CA THR A 383 16.66 18.39 -16.96
C THR A 383 15.78 19.61 -17.25
N THR A 384 16.07 20.73 -16.59
CA THR A 384 15.43 22.01 -16.87
C THR A 384 16.20 22.70 -17.99
N ASP A 385 15.81 22.45 -19.24
CA ASP A 385 16.11 23.43 -20.29
C ASP A 385 15.10 24.57 -20.13
N GLU A 386 15.53 25.65 -19.47
CA GLU A 386 14.78 26.91 -19.47
C GLU A 386 14.81 27.49 -20.89
N ILE A 387 13.82 27.11 -21.71
CA ILE A 387 13.58 27.77 -22.99
C ILE A 387 12.72 29.02 -22.72
N PRO A 388 13.21 30.23 -23.02
CA PRO A 388 12.39 31.44 -22.91
C PRO A 388 11.36 31.43 -24.06
N PHE A 389 10.11 31.09 -23.74
CA PHE A 389 9.02 31.19 -24.72
C PHE A 389 8.55 32.63 -24.86
N ASN A 390 8.77 33.19 -26.06
CA ASN A 390 8.23 34.47 -26.49
C ASN A 390 6.71 34.38 -26.68
N PHE A 391 6.00 35.38 -26.15
CA PHE A 391 4.57 35.60 -26.30
C PHE A 391 4.21 35.87 -27.77
N SER A 392 3.70 34.87 -28.48
CA SER A 392 2.79 35.06 -29.61
C SER A 392 2.26 33.72 -30.09
N ASP A 393 1.17 33.23 -29.50
CA ASP A 393 0.06 32.71 -30.29
C ASP A 393 -1.20 32.54 -29.42
N GLY A 394 -2.29 33.14 -29.91
CA GLY A 394 -3.53 33.29 -29.18
C GLY A 394 -4.26 31.95 -28.95
N LEU A 395 -4.75 31.79 -27.73
CA LEU A 395 -5.75 30.79 -27.34
C LEU A 395 -6.95 30.84 -28.30
N ARG A 396 -7.07 29.85 -29.18
CA ARG A 396 -8.36 29.54 -29.84
C ARG A 396 -9.14 28.60 -28.94
N ILE A 397 -10.21 29.14 -28.35
CA ILE A 397 -11.27 28.39 -27.69
C ILE A 397 -12.06 27.69 -28.80
N SER A 398 -12.15 26.36 -28.75
CA SER A 398 -13.09 25.61 -29.57
C SER A 398 -14.30 25.26 -28.71
N GLU A 399 -15.42 25.93 -28.97
CA GLU A 399 -16.73 25.47 -28.52
C GLU A 399 -17.10 24.19 -29.28
N LYS A 400 -17.40 23.12 -28.55
CA LYS A 400 -18.54 22.22 -28.79
C LYS A 400 -18.79 21.29 -27.63
#